data_AF-A0A954S095-F1
#
_entry.id   AF-A0A954S095-F1
#
_cell.length_a   1.000
_cell.length_b   1.000
_cell.length_c   1.000
_cell.angle_alpha   90.00
_cell.angle_beta   90.00
_cell.angle_gamma   90.00
#
_symmetry.space_group_name_H-M   'P 1'
#
loop_
_entity.id
_entity.type
_entity.pdbx_description
1 polymer ?
#
loop_
_entity_poly.entity_id
_entity_poly.type
_entity_poly.pdbx_seq_one_letter_code
_entity_poly.pdbx_strand_id
1 'polypeptide(L)'
;MPYSPIPVILHGRILMLALFACGPVAISGCSAVMAARAPVKKDLSVLTPGIPRGRVISELGAPVHTHHQQGQEVDVFAFKQGYKTSTRYSRAFFHGVADVFTYGLWEIVGTPLEGTMQGEEVRAEVAYTPDGTIDRIEYYSGAHLSYGGPTLASWMRSKETRQTAIVEGSTGAPEQTILPASGESDTAPCITDGF
;
A
#
# COMPACT_ATOMS: atom_id res chain seq x y z
N MET A 1 -23.93 59.82 -39.39
CA MET A 1 -23.17 59.52 -38.16
C MET A 1 -23.10 58.00 -38.00
N PRO A 2 -21.92 57.35 -38.09
CA PRO A 2 -21.83 55.92 -37.92
C PRO A 2 -21.78 55.58 -36.42
N TYR A 3 -22.79 54.89 -35.92
CA TYR A 3 -22.76 54.27 -34.59
C TYR A 3 -21.77 53.09 -34.65
N SER A 4 -20.65 53.21 -33.94
CA SER A 4 -19.62 52.17 -33.91
C SER A 4 -19.97 51.10 -32.86
N PRO A 5 -20.13 49.82 -33.22
CA PRO A 5 -20.57 48.75 -32.32
C PRO A 5 -19.42 48.19 -31.45
N ILE A 6 -18.56 49.06 -30.94
CA ILE A 6 -17.35 48.67 -30.22
C ILE A 6 -17.58 48.18 -28.76
N PRO A 7 -18.58 48.66 -27.98
CA PRO A 7 -18.58 48.33 -26.55
C PRO A 7 -19.00 46.88 -26.27
N VAL A 8 -20.00 46.32 -26.95
CA VAL A 8 -20.56 45.00 -26.58
C VAL A 8 -19.57 43.84 -26.77
N ILE A 9 -18.76 43.92 -27.84
CA ILE A 9 -17.75 42.89 -28.16
C ILE A 9 -16.59 42.91 -27.16
N LEU A 10 -16.22 44.09 -26.65
CA LEU A 10 -15.14 44.26 -25.68
C LEU A 10 -15.53 43.72 -24.30
N HIS A 11 -16.77 43.99 -23.83
CA HIS A 11 -17.26 43.49 -22.55
C HIS A 11 -17.42 41.96 -22.55
N GLY A 12 -17.92 41.37 -23.64
CA GLY A 12 -18.02 39.91 -23.77
C GLY A 12 -16.66 39.21 -23.77
N ARG A 13 -15.63 39.84 -24.38
CA ARG A 13 -14.25 39.33 -24.36
C ARG A 13 -13.60 39.45 -23.00
N ILE A 14 -13.80 40.55 -22.29
CA ILE A 14 -13.28 40.74 -20.92
C ILE A 14 -13.95 39.74 -19.95
N LEU A 15 -15.26 39.50 -20.09
CA LEU A 15 -15.98 38.52 -19.27
C LEU A 15 -15.51 37.08 -19.55
N MET A 16 -15.32 36.72 -20.83
CA MET A 16 -14.76 35.41 -21.22
C MET A 16 -13.33 35.22 -20.71
N LEU A 17 -12.47 36.25 -20.82
CA LEU A 17 -11.10 36.20 -20.30
C LEU A 17 -11.07 36.11 -18.77
N ALA A 18 -11.97 36.80 -18.07
CA ALA A 18 -12.08 36.72 -16.62
C ALA A 18 -12.58 35.34 -16.15
N LEU A 19 -13.55 34.73 -16.85
CA LEU A 19 -14.01 33.36 -16.59
C LEU A 19 -12.92 32.32 -16.88
N PHE A 20 -12.14 32.51 -17.95
CA PHE A 20 -11.02 31.63 -18.30
C PHE A 20 -9.83 31.78 -17.33
N ALA A 21 -9.60 32.98 -16.78
CA ALA A 21 -8.55 33.25 -15.80
C ALA A 21 -8.92 32.84 -14.37
N CYS A 22 -10.20 32.91 -13.99
CA CYS A 22 -10.66 32.63 -12.62
C CYS A 22 -11.20 31.20 -12.43
N GLY A 23 -11.66 30.54 -13.49
CA GLY A 23 -12.18 29.17 -13.46
C GLY A 23 -11.19 28.08 -13.00
N PRO A 24 -9.90 28.11 -13.40
CA PRO A 24 -8.97 27.02 -13.06
C PRO A 24 -8.60 26.95 -11.57
N VAL A 25 -8.67 28.06 -10.84
CA VAL A 25 -8.21 28.13 -9.44
C VAL A 25 -9.11 27.30 -8.51
N ALA A 26 -10.40 27.17 -8.82
CA ALA A 26 -11.37 26.51 -7.94
C ALA A 26 -11.27 24.97 -7.96
N ILE A 27 -10.57 24.38 -8.94
CA ILE A 27 -10.43 22.91 -9.10
C ILE A 27 -9.03 22.43 -8.67
N SER A 28 -8.10 23.35 -8.45
CA SER A 28 -6.73 23.06 -8.05
C SER A 28 -6.63 22.41 -6.67
N GLY A 29 -6.03 21.23 -6.57
CA GLY A 29 -5.59 20.65 -5.29
C GLY A 29 -6.31 19.40 -4.77
N CYS A 30 -7.24 18.80 -5.51
CA CYS A 30 -7.84 17.51 -5.12
C CYS A 30 -6.76 16.42 -4.92
N SER A 31 -5.88 16.27 -5.90
CA SER A 31 -4.77 15.30 -5.85
C SER A 31 -3.77 15.62 -4.74
N ALA A 32 -3.46 16.89 -4.49
CA ALA A 32 -2.57 17.31 -3.41
C ALA A 32 -3.15 16.97 -2.02
N VAL A 33 -4.45 17.22 -1.81
CA VAL A 33 -5.14 16.89 -0.55
C VAL A 33 -5.24 15.37 -0.37
N MET A 34 -5.53 14.61 -1.44
CA MET A 34 -5.54 13.16 -1.40
C MET A 34 -4.16 12.59 -1.01
N ALA A 35 -3.09 13.08 -1.63
CA ALA A 35 -1.72 12.69 -1.30
C ALA A 35 -1.38 12.98 0.17
N ALA A 36 -1.74 14.18 0.66
CA ALA A 36 -1.52 14.59 2.04
C ALA A 36 -2.34 13.79 3.05
N ARG A 37 -3.52 13.29 2.65
CA ARG A 37 -4.42 12.47 3.47
C ARG A 37 -4.28 10.97 3.26
N ALA A 38 -3.37 10.52 2.40
CA ALA A 38 -3.08 9.10 2.21
C ALA A 38 -2.79 8.43 3.57
N PRO A 39 -3.07 7.13 3.74
CA PRO A 39 -2.82 6.44 5.00
C PRO A 39 -1.36 6.59 5.46
N VAL A 40 -1.15 6.59 6.77
CA VAL A 40 0.19 6.65 7.38
C VAL A 40 0.80 5.26 7.44
N LYS A 41 2.12 5.17 7.26
CA LYS A 41 2.87 3.91 7.43
C LYS A 41 2.80 3.47 8.89
N LYS A 42 2.23 2.28 9.15
CA LYS A 42 2.24 1.62 10.45
C LYS A 42 3.53 0.84 10.68
N ASP A 43 3.88 0.62 11.94
CA ASP A 43 4.99 -0.25 12.31
C ASP A 43 4.55 -1.71 12.26
N LEU A 44 5.15 -2.48 11.34
CA LEU A 44 4.85 -3.91 11.18
C LEU A 44 5.80 -4.79 11.98
N SER A 45 6.82 -4.22 12.63
CA SER A 45 7.74 -4.99 13.47
C SER A 45 7.05 -5.58 14.72
N VAL A 46 5.88 -5.04 15.10
CA VAL A 46 5.04 -5.61 16.15
C VAL A 46 4.43 -6.97 15.78
N LEU A 47 4.35 -7.29 14.49
CA LEU A 47 3.96 -8.61 14.00
C LEU A 47 5.20 -9.53 13.99
N THR A 48 5.75 -9.77 15.17
CA THR A 48 6.85 -10.70 15.41
C THR A 48 6.47 -11.63 16.56
N PRO A 49 6.76 -12.94 16.48
CA PRO A 49 6.52 -13.85 17.59
C PRO A 49 7.14 -13.37 18.91
N GLY A 50 6.43 -13.60 20.01
CA GLY A 50 6.82 -13.14 21.35
C GLY A 50 6.38 -11.72 21.73
N ILE A 51 5.82 -10.93 20.79
CA ILE A 51 5.26 -9.61 21.12
C ILE A 51 3.90 -9.77 21.83
N PRO A 52 3.59 -9.02 22.90
CA PRO A 52 2.30 -9.09 23.58
C PRO A 52 1.18 -8.49 22.73
N ARG A 53 0.00 -9.11 22.76
CA ARG A 53 -1.22 -8.68 22.04
C ARG A 53 -1.53 -7.19 22.19
N GLY A 54 -1.42 -6.66 23.41
CA GLY A 54 -1.71 -5.24 23.69
C GLY A 54 -0.84 -4.27 22.88
N ARG A 55 0.43 -4.60 22.61
CA ARG A 55 1.33 -3.79 21.77
C ARG A 55 0.95 -3.87 20.28
N VAL A 56 0.48 -5.04 19.83
CA VAL A 56 -0.02 -5.20 18.45
C VAL A 56 -1.24 -4.29 18.24
N ILE A 57 -2.20 -4.34 19.17
CA ILE A 57 -3.44 -3.55 19.09
C ILE A 57 -3.15 -2.04 19.18
N SER A 58 -2.16 -1.62 19.98
CA SER A 58 -1.82 -0.18 20.07
C SER A 58 -1.26 0.37 18.77
N GLU A 59 -0.50 -0.42 18.01
CA GLU A 59 0.09 0.03 16.73
C GLU A 59 -0.83 -0.19 15.53
N LEU A 60 -1.55 -1.33 15.49
CA LEU A 60 -2.35 -1.71 14.33
C LEU A 60 -3.81 -1.28 14.44
N GLY A 61 -4.31 -1.06 15.66
CA GLY A 61 -5.72 -0.86 15.98
C GLY A 61 -6.41 -2.15 16.43
N ALA A 62 -7.71 -2.07 16.72
CA ALA A 62 -8.49 -3.24 17.10
C ALA A 62 -8.56 -4.27 15.96
N PRO A 63 -8.57 -5.57 16.28
CA PRO A 63 -8.77 -6.62 15.28
C PRO A 63 -10.17 -6.52 14.66
N VAL A 64 -10.30 -6.93 13.41
CA VAL A 64 -11.58 -6.98 12.69
C VAL A 64 -12.44 -8.12 13.21
N HIS A 65 -11.80 -9.22 13.57
CA HIS A 65 -12.46 -10.39 14.14
C HIS A 65 -11.52 -11.08 15.13
N THR A 66 -12.07 -11.52 16.25
CA THR A 66 -11.38 -12.36 17.24
C THR A 66 -12.17 -13.65 17.38
N HIS A 67 -11.49 -14.78 17.30
CA HIS A 67 -12.10 -16.09 17.47
C HIS A 67 -11.15 -17.04 18.18
N HIS A 68 -11.66 -18.18 18.62
CA HIS A 68 -10.85 -19.22 19.22
C HIS A 68 -10.70 -20.38 18.24
N GLN A 69 -9.46 -20.78 17.96
CA GLN A 69 -9.14 -21.88 17.08
C GLN A 69 -8.14 -22.80 17.78
N GLN A 70 -8.43 -24.10 17.84
CA GLN A 70 -7.54 -25.10 18.46
C GLN A 70 -7.12 -24.76 19.91
N GLY A 71 -8.01 -24.09 20.66
CA GLY A 71 -7.74 -23.68 22.05
C GLY A 71 -6.87 -22.43 22.19
N GLN A 72 -6.44 -21.81 21.08
CA GLN A 72 -5.72 -20.53 21.08
C GLN A 72 -6.68 -19.38 20.76
N GLU A 73 -6.40 -18.19 21.28
CA GLU A 73 -7.05 -16.96 20.84
C GLU A 73 -6.40 -16.50 19.53
N VAL A 74 -7.22 -16.13 18.55
CA VAL A 74 -6.79 -15.74 17.21
C VAL A 74 -7.45 -14.42 16.82
N ASP A 75 -6.62 -13.45 16.45
CA ASP A 75 -7.05 -12.14 15.96
C ASP A 75 -6.78 -11.99 14.46
N VAL A 76 -7.77 -11.49 13.72
CA VAL A 76 -7.64 -11.12 12.32
C VAL A 76 -7.52 -9.60 12.21
N PHE A 77 -6.36 -9.12 11.76
CA PHE A 77 -6.10 -7.72 11.49
C PHE A 77 -6.24 -7.43 9.99
N ALA A 78 -6.98 -6.38 9.65
CA ALA A 78 -7.02 -5.83 8.30
C ALA A 78 -6.83 -4.32 8.36
N PHE A 79 -5.84 -3.81 7.63
CA PHE A 79 -5.57 -2.37 7.57
C PHE A 79 -4.86 -1.98 6.29
N LYS A 80 -4.88 -0.67 6.00
CA LYS A 80 -4.08 -0.10 4.90
C LYS A 80 -2.70 0.30 5.40
N GLN A 81 -1.67 -0.33 4.87
CA GLN A 81 -0.28 0.09 5.01
C GLN A 81 -0.05 1.34 4.16
N GLY A 82 0.18 2.45 4.85
CA GLY A 82 0.37 3.75 4.24
C GLY A 82 1.80 4.12 3.93
N TYR A 83 1.99 5.40 3.62
CA TYR A 83 3.28 5.98 3.29
C TYR A 83 3.88 6.71 4.48
N LYS A 84 5.21 6.87 4.47
CA LYS A 84 5.91 7.73 5.42
C LYS A 84 5.38 9.16 5.29
N THR A 85 5.37 9.90 6.39
CA THR A 85 4.94 11.30 6.44
C THR A 85 5.66 12.16 5.39
N SER A 86 6.97 11.97 5.23
CA SER A 86 7.75 12.68 4.21
C SER A 86 7.26 12.40 2.78
N THR A 87 6.97 11.14 2.45
CA THR A 87 6.46 10.74 1.13
C THR A 87 5.08 11.34 0.83
N ARG A 88 4.22 11.47 1.83
CA ARG A 88 2.88 12.07 1.68
C ARG A 88 2.98 13.55 1.34
N TYR A 89 3.80 14.28 2.09
CA TYR A 89 3.99 15.71 1.85
C TYR A 89 4.79 15.99 0.59
N SER A 90 5.79 15.17 0.24
CA SER A 90 6.54 15.35 -1.01
C SER A 90 5.64 15.16 -2.23
N ARG A 91 4.74 14.17 -2.19
CA ARG A 91 3.72 13.98 -3.23
C ARG A 91 2.77 15.17 -3.28
N ALA A 92 2.19 15.56 -2.14
CA ALA A 92 1.27 16.71 -2.08
C ALA A 92 1.90 18.00 -2.64
N PHE A 93 3.17 18.25 -2.30
CA PHE A 93 3.94 19.36 -2.84
C PHE A 93 4.11 19.25 -4.36
N PHE A 94 4.51 18.08 -4.86
CA PHE A 94 4.65 17.85 -6.31
C PHE A 94 3.33 18.06 -7.06
N HIS A 95 2.22 17.55 -6.52
CA HIS A 95 0.89 17.77 -7.06
C HIS A 95 0.54 19.26 -7.12
N GLY A 96 0.74 20.00 -6.04
CA GLY A 96 0.48 21.45 -6.02
C GLY A 96 1.35 22.23 -7.00
N VAL A 97 2.64 21.88 -7.11
CA VAL A 97 3.57 22.50 -8.07
C VAL A 97 3.13 22.20 -9.50
N ALA A 98 2.90 20.94 -9.85
CA ALA A 98 2.48 20.53 -11.19
C ALA A 98 1.15 21.19 -11.58
N ASP A 99 0.25 21.35 -10.63
CA ASP A 99 -1.04 21.97 -10.88
C ASP A 99 -0.93 23.47 -11.20
N VAL A 100 -0.09 24.21 -10.48
CA VAL A 100 0.22 25.62 -10.81
C VAL A 100 0.89 25.74 -12.18
N PHE A 101 1.87 24.89 -12.48
CA PHE A 101 2.59 24.92 -13.76
C PHE A 101 1.73 24.56 -14.97
N THR A 102 0.70 23.74 -14.76
CA THR A 102 -0.21 23.29 -15.82
C THR A 102 -1.54 24.05 -15.81
N TYR A 103 -1.65 25.11 -15.01
CA TYR A 103 -2.88 25.90 -14.83
C TYR A 103 -4.10 25.05 -14.46
N GLY A 104 -3.95 24.09 -13.54
CA GLY A 104 -5.04 23.22 -13.07
C GLY A 104 -5.22 21.93 -13.89
N LEU A 105 -4.49 21.76 -15.00
CA LEU A 105 -4.69 20.61 -15.90
C LEU A 105 -4.16 19.30 -15.28
N TRP A 106 -3.19 19.39 -14.37
CA TRP A 106 -2.61 18.24 -13.69
C TRP A 106 -3.65 17.41 -12.95
N GLU A 107 -4.70 18.02 -12.39
CA GLU A 107 -5.74 17.31 -11.66
C GLU A 107 -6.45 16.22 -12.48
N ILE A 108 -6.53 16.35 -13.80
CA ILE A 108 -7.12 15.33 -14.69
C ILE A 108 -6.35 14.01 -14.61
N VAL A 109 -5.03 14.07 -14.40
CA VAL A 109 -4.15 12.90 -14.32
C VAL A 109 -3.80 12.57 -12.87
N GLY A 110 -3.52 13.58 -12.06
CA GLY A 110 -3.08 13.45 -10.68
C GLY A 110 -4.17 12.86 -9.77
N THR A 111 -5.43 13.29 -9.91
CA THR A 111 -6.52 12.78 -9.08
C THR A 111 -6.76 11.27 -9.28
N PRO A 112 -6.92 10.74 -10.50
CA PRO A 112 -7.10 9.29 -10.68
C PRO A 112 -5.85 8.51 -10.26
N LEU A 113 -4.65 9.05 -10.48
CA LEU A 113 -3.41 8.41 -10.03
C LEU A 113 -3.39 8.25 -8.50
N GLU A 114 -3.66 9.33 -7.77
CA GLU A 114 -3.77 9.33 -6.31
C GLU A 114 -4.90 8.43 -5.81
N GLY A 115 -5.96 8.25 -6.60
CA GLY A 115 -7.00 7.23 -6.41
C GLY A 115 -6.45 5.81 -6.23
N THR A 116 -5.44 5.45 -7.03
CA THR A 116 -4.82 4.11 -7.00
C THR A 116 -3.68 3.99 -5.99
N MET A 117 -3.14 5.11 -5.52
CA MET A 117 -1.97 5.16 -4.63
C MET A 117 -2.36 5.51 -3.18
N GLN A 118 -3.41 4.88 -2.64
CA GLN A 118 -3.94 5.09 -1.28
C GLN A 118 -3.46 4.05 -0.26
N GLY A 119 -2.21 3.63 -0.39
CA GLY A 119 -1.62 2.58 0.42
C GLY A 119 -2.03 1.19 -0.06
N GLU A 120 -1.61 0.20 0.69
CA GLU A 120 -1.75 -1.21 0.34
C GLU A 120 -2.44 -1.99 1.46
N GLU A 121 -3.35 -2.89 1.11
CA GLU A 121 -4.07 -3.68 2.11
C GLU A 121 -3.23 -4.83 2.68
N VAL A 122 -3.09 -4.84 4.01
CA VAL A 122 -2.48 -5.93 4.77
C VAL A 122 -3.57 -6.65 5.53
N ARG A 123 -3.61 -7.97 5.38
CA ARG A 123 -4.46 -8.86 6.15
C ARG A 123 -3.60 -9.95 6.76
N ALA A 124 -3.62 -10.02 8.08
CA ALA A 124 -2.86 -11.00 8.83
C ALA A 124 -3.71 -11.59 9.95
N GLU A 125 -3.65 -12.90 10.09
CA GLU A 125 -4.15 -13.62 11.24
C GLU A 125 -3.00 -13.84 12.24
N VAL A 126 -3.28 -13.61 13.52
CA VAL A 126 -2.31 -13.68 14.60
C VAL A 126 -2.87 -14.59 15.68
N ALA A 127 -2.22 -15.74 15.87
CA ALA A 127 -2.53 -16.66 16.96
C ALA A 127 -1.64 -16.36 18.17
N TYR A 128 -2.20 -16.49 19.37
CA TYR A 128 -1.51 -16.17 20.61
C TYR A 128 -1.26 -17.41 21.47
N THR A 129 -0.12 -17.38 22.16
CA THR A 129 0.18 -18.29 23.26
C THR A 129 -0.78 -18.06 24.44
N PRO A 130 -0.89 -19.02 25.39
CA PRO A 130 -1.67 -18.83 26.61
C PRO A 130 -1.26 -17.61 27.45
N ASP A 131 -0.01 -17.17 27.32
CA ASP A 131 0.53 -15.98 28.01
C ASP A 131 0.13 -14.65 27.30
N GLY A 132 -0.59 -14.72 26.18
CA GLY A 132 -1.07 -13.55 25.44
C GLY A 132 -0.01 -12.90 24.53
N THR A 133 1.03 -13.64 24.16
CA THR A 133 2.05 -13.21 23.18
C THR A 133 1.85 -13.88 21.84
N ILE A 134 2.33 -13.28 20.75
CA ILE A 134 2.20 -13.86 19.41
C ILE A 134 2.95 -15.19 19.33
N ASP A 135 2.24 -16.23 18.88
CA ASP A 135 2.81 -17.53 18.55
C ASP A 135 3.03 -17.66 17.04
N ARG A 136 1.96 -17.42 16.25
CA ARG A 136 1.98 -17.60 14.79
C ARG A 136 1.32 -16.42 14.09
N ILE A 137 1.86 -16.07 12.93
CA ILE A 137 1.31 -15.04 12.05
C ILE A 137 1.12 -15.62 10.66
N GLU A 138 -0.07 -15.47 10.11
CA GLU A 138 -0.39 -15.86 8.74
C GLU A 138 -0.87 -14.65 7.96
N TYR A 139 -0.07 -14.22 6.99
CA TYR A 139 -0.42 -13.15 6.08
C TYR A 139 -1.25 -13.70 4.92
N TYR A 140 -2.44 -13.13 4.72
CA TYR A 140 -3.26 -13.35 3.54
C TYR A 140 -3.00 -12.30 2.44
N SER A 141 -2.53 -11.11 2.82
CA SER A 141 -2.10 -10.08 1.88
C SER A 141 -1.01 -9.17 2.46
N GLY A 142 -0.18 -8.60 1.58
CA GLY A 142 0.83 -7.62 1.98
C GLY A 142 2.00 -8.16 2.78
N ALA A 143 2.28 -9.47 2.74
CA ALA A 143 3.40 -10.08 3.48
C ALA A 143 4.75 -9.41 3.20
N HIS A 144 5.03 -8.97 1.97
CA HIS A 144 6.30 -8.30 1.63
C HIS A 144 6.55 -7.00 2.41
N LEU A 145 5.50 -6.38 2.96
CA LEU A 145 5.60 -5.14 3.73
C LEU A 145 6.20 -5.37 5.11
N SER A 146 6.01 -6.55 5.72
CA SER A 146 6.63 -6.89 7.01
C SER A 146 8.15 -7.08 6.87
N TYR A 147 8.62 -7.54 5.71
CA TYR A 147 10.05 -7.66 5.38
C TYR A 147 10.68 -6.34 4.88
N GLY A 148 10.00 -5.21 5.03
CA GLY A 148 10.53 -3.89 4.67
C GLY A 148 10.35 -3.48 3.21
N GLY A 149 9.56 -4.22 2.43
CA GLY A 149 9.24 -3.85 1.06
C GLY A 149 8.46 -2.53 0.95
N PRO A 150 8.46 -1.89 -0.24
CA PRO A 150 7.71 -0.67 -0.46
C PRO A 150 6.20 -0.93 -0.53
N THR A 151 5.42 0.06 -0.09
CA THR A 151 3.97 0.13 -0.35
C THR A 151 3.75 0.44 -1.83
N LEU A 152 3.13 -0.49 -2.56
CA LEU A 152 2.94 -0.37 -4.00
C LEU A 152 1.45 -0.43 -4.35
N ALA A 153 1.05 0.33 -5.38
CA ALA A 153 -0.24 0.10 -6.01
C ALA A 153 -0.24 -1.28 -6.68
N SER A 154 -1.42 -1.90 -6.77
CA SER A 154 -1.57 -3.25 -7.33
C SER A 154 -0.93 -3.40 -8.72
N TRP A 155 -1.07 -2.39 -9.57
CA TRP A 155 -0.53 -2.39 -10.93
C TRP A 155 0.99 -2.24 -11.03
N MET A 156 1.66 -1.75 -9.97
CA MET A 156 3.12 -1.62 -9.90
C MET A 156 3.80 -2.85 -9.29
N ARG A 157 3.02 -3.82 -8.81
CA ARG A 157 3.51 -5.00 -8.11
C ARG A 157 3.97 -6.06 -9.11
N SER A 158 5.17 -6.60 -8.92
CA SER A 158 5.60 -7.80 -9.65
C SER A 158 4.81 -9.02 -9.20
N LYS A 159 4.58 -9.98 -10.11
CA LYS A 159 4.00 -11.29 -9.77
C LYS A 159 4.80 -12.05 -8.70
N GLU A 160 6.09 -11.75 -8.58
CA GLU A 160 6.99 -12.35 -7.59
C GLU A 160 6.86 -11.75 -6.18
N THR A 161 6.06 -10.69 -6.02
CA THR A 161 5.89 -10.02 -4.73
C THR A 161 5.12 -10.91 -3.75
N ARG A 162 5.78 -11.33 -2.67
CA ARG A 162 5.17 -12.19 -1.63
C ARG A 162 3.97 -11.52 -0.98
N GLN A 163 2.76 -11.99 -1.31
CA GLN A 163 1.53 -11.51 -0.69
C GLN A 163 1.14 -12.30 0.55
N THR A 164 1.50 -13.57 0.58
CA THR A 164 1.26 -14.48 1.68
C THR A 164 2.57 -14.93 2.31
N ALA A 165 2.52 -15.19 3.61
CA ALA A 165 3.63 -15.75 4.37
C ALA A 165 3.08 -16.32 5.69
N ILE A 166 3.71 -17.37 6.19
CA ILE A 166 3.49 -17.90 7.53
C ILE A 166 4.77 -17.68 8.31
N VAL A 167 4.65 -17.13 9.52
CA VAL A 167 5.75 -16.90 10.45
C VAL A 167 5.40 -17.60 11.75
N GLU A 168 6.24 -18.54 12.15
CA GLU A 168 6.06 -19.33 13.37
C GLU A 168 7.03 -18.85 14.45
N GLY A 169 6.54 -18.79 15.69
CA GLY A 169 7.32 -18.56 16.88
C GLY A 169 8.07 -19.83 17.30
N SER A 170 9.30 -19.68 17.80
CA SER A 170 10.18 -20.79 18.13
C SER A 170 9.82 -21.53 19.43
N THR A 171 8.58 -21.47 19.92
CA THR A 171 8.18 -22.13 21.16
C THR A 171 7.43 -23.43 20.84
N GLY A 172 8.21 -24.43 20.39
CA GLY A 172 7.74 -25.82 20.26
C GLY A 172 8.31 -26.53 19.04
N ALA A 173 9.51 -27.11 19.20
CA ALA A 173 10.12 -28.19 18.39
C ALA A 173 9.88 -28.20 16.86
N PRO A 174 10.91 -28.03 16.02
CA PRO A 174 10.75 -28.09 14.57
C PRO A 174 10.55 -29.55 14.10
N GLU A 175 9.30 -29.97 13.87
CA GLU A 175 9.03 -30.97 12.83
C GLU A 175 9.07 -30.22 11.50
N GLN A 176 10.26 -30.10 10.92
CA GLN A 176 10.39 -29.68 9.53
C GLN A 176 9.74 -30.75 8.65
N THR A 177 8.44 -30.61 8.37
CA THR A 177 7.83 -31.29 7.22
C THR A 177 8.29 -30.55 5.97
N ILE A 178 9.54 -30.82 5.61
CA ILE A 178 10.03 -30.66 4.26
C ILE A 178 9.20 -31.64 3.44
N LEU A 179 8.22 -31.15 2.68
CA LEU A 179 7.75 -31.91 1.53
C LEU A 179 9.00 -32.23 0.69
N PRO A 180 9.33 -33.51 0.44
CA PRO A 180 10.42 -33.83 -0.44
C PRO A 180 10.08 -33.29 -1.83
N ALA A 181 10.92 -32.38 -2.31
CA ALA A 181 11.10 -32.18 -3.73
C ALA A 181 11.45 -33.55 -4.30
N SER A 182 10.55 -34.11 -5.11
CA SER A 182 10.81 -35.29 -5.92
C SER A 182 12.02 -35.00 -6.82
N GLY A 183 13.18 -35.48 -6.40
CA GLY A 183 14.32 -35.67 -7.29
C GLY A 183 14.09 -36.94 -8.08
N GLU A 184 14.03 -36.81 -9.41
CA GLU A 184 14.38 -37.90 -10.31
C GLU A 184 15.70 -37.46 -10.97
N SER A 185 16.81 -37.96 -10.42
CA SER A 185 18.15 -37.82 -10.99
C SER A 185 18.64 -39.21 -11.37
N ASP A 186 18.29 -39.67 -12.57
CA ASP A 186 18.86 -40.88 -13.13
C ASP A 186 20.23 -40.59 -13.75
N THR A 187 21.24 -40.77 -12.90
CA THR A 187 22.49 -41.48 -13.12
C THR A 187 23.04 -41.60 -14.55
N ALA A 188 24.20 -40.97 -14.76
CA ALA A 188 25.22 -41.45 -15.70
C ALA A 188 25.91 -42.72 -15.14
N PRO A 189 26.55 -43.52 -16.02
CA PRO A 189 27.89 -43.99 -15.66
C PRO A 189 28.93 -43.85 -16.77
N CYS A 190 30.18 -43.81 -16.30
CA CYS A 190 31.41 -43.58 -17.05
C CYS A 190 31.88 -44.81 -17.86
N ILE A 191 32.56 -44.52 -18.98
CA ILE A 191 33.79 -45.13 -19.56
C ILE A 191 34.13 -46.59 -19.23
N THR A 192 34.30 -47.44 -20.27
CA THR A 192 35.52 -48.25 -20.55
C THR A 192 35.55 -48.78 -22.01
N ASP A 193 36.67 -48.51 -22.69
CA ASP A 193 37.52 -49.37 -23.55
C ASP A 193 37.00 -50.25 -24.70
N GLY A 194 37.59 -50.03 -25.89
CA GLY A 194 38.30 -51.07 -26.65
C GLY A 194 37.53 -51.92 -27.68
N PHE A 195 37.52 -51.51 -28.95
CA PHE A 195 38.15 -52.20 -30.10
C PHE A 195 38.04 -51.33 -31.37
#